data_AF-A0A7D9IJQ4-F1
#
_entry.id   AF-A0A7D9IJQ4-F1
#
_cell.length_a   1.000
_cell.length_b   1.000
_cell.length_c   1.000
_cell.angle_alpha   90.00
_cell.angle_beta   90.00
_cell.angle_gamma   90.00
#
_symmetry.space_group_name_H-M   'P 1'
#
loop_
_entity.id
_entity.type
_entity.pdbx_description
1 polymer ?
#
loop_
_entity_poly.entity_id
_entity_poly.type
_entity_poly.pdbx_seq_one_letter_code
_entity_poly.pdbx_strand_id
1 'polypeptide(L)'
;MDAVGQALEVEYKFEGVRYWTDSKTVLCWISNTGSWKQFVQHRVDETLRISSKRDWGHCSGIDNLADLGSRGVLITELKNDLWWSGPSWLKGNPTDWPSLVTAVPTLESKVEQKKSFSVNLLINTDSLFGICNLISLERFSCLKRLLRVTAWVKRFISNLKRKKLGKEGVSGALEASELKSAELAWVKATQLVLNDQQGYKQLERQYGLVEKHE
;
A
#
# COMPACT_ATOMS: atom_id res chain seq x y z
N MET A 1 -10.01 29.46 -6.69
CA MET A 1 -9.06 30.22 -7.53
C MET A 1 -9.63 30.51 -8.91
N ASP A 2 -10.46 29.63 -9.48
CA ASP A 2 -11.07 29.85 -10.81
C ASP A 2 -11.82 31.17 -11.00
N ALA A 3 -12.66 31.59 -10.05
CA ALA A 3 -13.53 32.75 -10.28
C ALA A 3 -12.77 34.08 -10.44
N VAL A 4 -11.69 34.29 -9.67
CA VAL A 4 -10.87 35.51 -9.76
C VAL A 4 -9.96 35.46 -10.99
N GLY A 5 -9.38 34.30 -11.29
CA GLY A 5 -8.60 34.10 -12.51
C GLY A 5 -9.44 34.37 -13.77
N GLN A 6 -10.62 33.76 -13.86
CA GLN A 6 -11.56 33.94 -14.98
C GLN A 6 -12.02 35.40 -15.13
N ALA A 7 -12.25 36.11 -14.03
CA ALA A 7 -12.64 37.51 -14.07
C ALA A 7 -11.51 38.42 -14.61
N LEU A 8 -10.25 38.06 -14.34
CA LEU A 8 -9.08 38.84 -14.75
C LEU A 8 -8.49 38.39 -16.09
N GLU A 9 -8.86 37.20 -16.59
CA GLU A 9 -8.38 36.65 -17.88
C GLU A 9 -8.73 37.54 -19.09
N VAL A 10 -9.73 38.41 -18.95
CA VAL A 10 -10.10 39.38 -20.00
C VAL A 10 -9.00 40.44 -20.19
N GLU A 11 -8.29 40.80 -19.12
CA GLU A 11 -7.26 41.85 -19.13
C GLU A 11 -5.83 41.30 -19.03
N TYR A 12 -5.65 40.14 -18.39
CA TYR A 12 -4.34 39.57 -18.09
C TYR A 12 -4.25 38.11 -18.50
N LYS A 13 -3.17 37.76 -19.20
CA LYS A 13 -2.84 36.36 -19.50
C LYS A 13 -2.01 35.78 -18.36
N PHE A 14 -2.53 34.73 -17.72
CA PHE A 14 -1.80 33.98 -16.70
C PHE A 14 -1.00 32.85 -17.35
N GLU A 15 0.30 32.79 -17.07
CA GLU A 15 1.19 31.73 -17.58
C GLU A 15 1.18 30.48 -16.69
N GLY A 16 0.79 30.61 -15.42
CA GLY A 16 0.71 29.51 -14.47
C GLY A 16 0.48 29.97 -13.04
N VAL A 17 0.38 28.99 -12.14
CA VAL A 17 0.17 29.21 -10.70
C VAL A 17 1.34 28.58 -9.93
N ARG A 18 1.89 29.30 -8.95
CA ARG A 18 2.84 28.77 -7.97
C ARG A 18 2.28 28.87 -6.56
N TYR A 19 2.68 27.93 -5.72
CA TYR A 19 2.32 27.83 -4.32
C TYR A 19 3.58 27.91 -3.47
N TRP A 20 3.50 28.62 -2.34
CA TRP A 20 4.63 28.83 -1.45
C TRP A 20 4.25 28.45 -0.02
N THR A 21 5.13 27.73 0.66
CA THR A 21 5.02 27.42 2.08
C THR A 21 6.35 27.66 2.78
N ASP A 22 6.30 28.10 4.02
CA ASP A 22 7.47 28.19 4.91
C ASP A 22 7.73 26.89 5.68
N SER A 23 6.80 25.94 5.64
CA SER A 23 6.94 24.66 6.32
C SER A 23 7.66 23.65 5.45
N LYS A 24 8.95 23.43 5.75
CA LYS A 24 9.74 22.34 5.16
C LYS A 24 9.10 20.97 5.37
N THR A 25 8.41 20.77 6.49
CA THR A 25 7.69 19.53 6.80
C THR A 25 6.50 19.33 5.84
N VAL A 26 5.69 20.37 5.60
CA VAL A 26 4.58 20.31 4.64
C VAL A 26 5.10 20.09 3.21
N LEU A 27 6.16 20.81 2.83
CA LEU A 27 6.78 20.62 1.51
C LEU A 27 7.29 19.19 1.33
N CYS A 28 7.86 18.59 2.39
CA CYS A 28 8.26 17.19 2.39
C CYS A 28 7.06 16.25 2.19
N TRP A 29 5.95 16.49 2.88
CA TRP A 29 4.73 15.69 2.69
C TRP A 29 4.18 15.77 1.26
N ILE A 30 4.09 16.98 0.70
CA ILE A 30 3.58 17.24 -0.67
C ILE A 30 4.47 16.58 -1.73
N SER A 31 5.80 16.63 -1.55
CA SER A 31 6.75 15.95 -2.44
C SER A 31 6.53 14.43 -2.50
N ASN A 32 5.84 13.87 -1.50
CA ASN A 32 5.39 12.48 -1.43
C ASN A 32 6.54 11.46 -1.57
N THR A 33 7.63 11.71 -0.83
CA THR A 33 8.81 10.84 -0.76
C THR A 33 8.59 9.59 0.12
N GLY A 34 7.43 9.42 0.74
CA GLY A 34 7.07 8.29 1.59
C GLY A 34 5.57 8.08 1.73
N SER A 35 5.16 7.05 2.47
CA SER A 35 3.76 6.84 2.87
C SER A 35 3.47 7.50 4.21
N TRP A 36 2.47 8.38 4.26
CA TRP A 36 2.11 9.12 5.48
C TRP A 36 0.96 8.45 6.23
N LYS A 37 0.82 8.74 7.53
CA LYS A 37 -0.39 8.38 8.31
C LYS A 37 -1.63 8.99 7.65
N GLN A 38 -2.78 8.39 7.90
CA GLN A 38 -4.03 8.66 7.18
C GLN A 38 -4.42 10.15 7.15
N PHE A 39 -4.28 10.86 8.27
CA PHE A 39 -4.60 12.29 8.33
C PHE A 39 -3.74 13.12 7.36
N VAL A 40 -2.41 12.97 7.45
CA VAL A 40 -1.47 13.69 6.57
C VAL A 40 -1.67 13.29 5.12
N GLN A 41 -1.84 11.99 4.84
CA GLN A 41 -2.05 11.50 3.49
C GLN A 41 -3.29 12.15 2.84
N HIS A 42 -4.43 12.16 3.54
CA HIS A 42 -5.65 12.73 2.99
C HIS A 42 -5.52 14.23 2.70
N ARG A 43 -4.81 14.98 3.55
CA ARG A 43 -4.56 16.42 3.33
C ARG A 43 -3.64 16.69 2.15
N VAL A 44 -2.59 15.88 2.00
CA VAL A 44 -1.70 15.93 0.84
C VAL A 44 -2.48 15.61 -0.44
N ASP A 45 -3.33 14.59 -0.42
CA ASP A 45 -4.15 14.20 -1.57
C ASP A 45 -5.16 15.30 -1.95
N GLU A 46 -5.79 15.93 -0.97
CA GLU A 46 -6.68 17.09 -1.18
C GLU A 46 -5.94 18.27 -1.83
N THR A 47 -4.72 18.56 -1.34
CA THR A 47 -3.85 19.61 -1.87
C THR A 47 -3.43 19.33 -3.31
N LEU A 48 -3.01 18.09 -3.59
CA LEU A 48 -2.58 17.65 -4.91
C LEU A 48 -3.74 17.40 -5.90
N ARG A 49 -5.00 17.45 -5.42
CA ARG A 49 -6.18 17.42 -6.31
C ARG A 49 -6.31 18.69 -7.14
N ILE A 50 -5.80 19.81 -6.63
CA ILE A 50 -5.92 21.15 -7.23
C ILE A 50 -4.57 21.76 -7.61
N SER A 51 -3.47 21.04 -7.41
CA SER A 51 -2.11 21.52 -7.68
C SER A 51 -1.18 20.36 -8.06
N SER A 52 -0.08 20.64 -8.74
CA SER A 52 0.99 19.67 -9.00
C SER A 52 2.13 19.85 -7.99
N LYS A 53 2.82 18.75 -7.65
CA LYS A 53 4.00 18.77 -6.75
C LYS A 53 5.07 19.76 -7.20
N ARG A 54 5.20 19.99 -8.50
CA ARG A 54 6.20 20.89 -9.10
C ARG A 54 5.87 22.37 -8.92
N ASP A 55 4.63 22.66 -8.55
CA ASP A 55 4.11 24.02 -8.44
C ASP A 55 4.39 24.59 -7.03
N TRP A 56 4.84 23.74 -6.10
CA TRP A 56 5.13 24.09 -4.71
C TRP A 56 6.60 24.42 -4.48
N GLY A 57 6.85 25.59 -3.87
CA GLY A 57 8.17 26.04 -3.45
C GLY A 57 8.24 26.38 -1.96
N HIS A 58 9.47 26.57 -1.47
CA HIS A 58 9.72 27.03 -0.11
C HIS A 58 9.97 28.54 -0.07
N CYS A 59 9.35 29.25 0.86
CA CYS A 59 9.69 30.64 1.20
C CYS A 59 10.15 30.72 2.66
N SER A 60 10.88 31.76 3.04
CA SER A 60 11.19 31.96 4.46
C SER A 60 9.90 32.34 5.22
N GLY A 61 9.80 32.02 6.52
CA GLY A 61 8.65 32.43 7.32
C GLY A 61 8.46 33.95 7.39
N ILE A 62 9.56 34.71 7.23
CA ILE A 62 9.52 36.18 7.18
C ILE A 62 8.89 36.67 5.86
N ASP A 63 9.08 35.93 4.77
CA ASP A 63 8.53 36.25 3.45
C ASP A 63 7.13 35.63 3.22
N ASN A 64 6.62 34.85 4.16
CA ASN A 64 5.36 34.14 4.02
C ASN A 64 4.16 35.08 4.28
N LEU A 65 3.57 35.59 3.19
CA LEU A 65 2.40 36.46 3.23
C LEU A 65 1.19 35.85 3.96
N ALA A 66 1.03 34.53 3.86
CA ALA A 66 -0.09 33.86 4.50
C ALA A 66 0.00 33.90 6.04
N ASP A 67 1.22 33.99 6.59
CA ASP A 67 1.43 34.07 8.03
C ASP A 67 0.83 35.38 8.59
N LEU A 68 1.09 36.51 7.93
CA LEU A 68 0.51 37.82 8.29
C LEU A 68 -1.03 37.78 8.33
N GLY A 69 -1.64 37.18 7.30
CA GLY A 69 -3.09 37.05 7.23
C GLY A 69 -3.65 36.10 8.30
N SER A 70 -2.95 35.01 8.62
CA SER A 70 -3.42 34.01 9.58
C SER A 70 -3.26 34.42 11.05
N ARG A 71 -2.27 35.26 11.36
CA ARG A 71 -2.03 35.75 12.74
C ARG A 71 -2.96 36.86 13.17
N GLY A 72 -3.55 37.58 12.22
CA GLY A 72 -4.34 38.77 12.50
C GLY A 72 -3.46 39.94 12.95
N VAL A 73 -2.73 40.53 12.00
CA VAL A 73 -1.88 41.70 12.23
C VAL A 73 -2.66 43.01 12.25
N LEU A 74 -2.13 44.03 12.91
CA LEU A 74 -2.72 45.36 12.93
C LEU A 74 -2.65 46.01 11.53
N ILE A 75 -3.65 46.83 11.18
CA ILE A 75 -3.68 47.57 9.90
C ILE A 75 -2.42 48.42 9.70
N THR A 76 -1.83 48.91 10.78
CA THR A 76 -0.58 49.67 10.74
C THR A 76 0.62 48.84 10.30
N GLU A 77 0.64 47.54 10.60
CA GLU A 77 1.70 46.61 10.20
C GLU A 77 1.49 46.12 8.76
N LEU A 78 0.24 46.10 8.29
CA LEU A 78 -0.12 45.86 6.89
C LEU A 78 0.31 47.00 5.95
N LYS A 79 0.73 48.15 6.47
CA LYS A 79 1.35 49.21 5.65
C LYS A 79 2.73 48.80 5.12
N ASN A 80 3.33 47.73 5.67
CA ASN A 80 4.57 47.20 5.13
C ASN A 80 4.36 46.69 3.70
N ASP A 81 5.36 46.90 2.87
CA ASP A 81 5.34 46.54 1.45
C ASP A 81 5.01 45.07 1.24
N LEU A 82 5.44 44.18 2.15
CA LEU A 82 5.33 42.74 1.97
C LEU A 82 3.90 42.28 1.63
N TRP A 83 2.86 42.70 2.36
CA TRP A 83 1.48 42.26 2.10
C TRP A 83 0.93 42.68 0.72
N TRP A 84 1.22 43.92 0.31
CA TRP A 84 0.67 44.50 -0.92
C TRP A 84 1.51 44.20 -2.15
N SER A 85 2.83 44.18 -1.99
CA SER A 85 3.82 44.04 -3.04
C SER A 85 4.37 42.61 -3.17
N GLY A 86 4.20 41.78 -2.15
CA GLY A 86 4.89 40.51 -2.02
C GLY A 86 6.40 40.65 -1.74
N PRO A 87 7.09 39.52 -1.57
CA PRO A 87 8.55 39.51 -1.40
C PRO A 87 9.26 40.06 -2.63
N SER A 88 10.42 40.71 -2.43
CA SER A 88 11.19 41.31 -3.52
C SER A 88 11.59 40.31 -4.60
N TRP A 89 11.93 39.08 -4.21
CA TRP A 89 12.30 38.01 -5.14
C TRP A 89 11.15 37.57 -6.06
N LEU A 90 9.89 37.73 -5.63
CA LEU A 90 8.72 37.35 -6.45
C LEU A 90 8.54 38.30 -7.64
N LYS A 91 9.00 39.55 -7.51
CA LYS A 91 9.01 40.55 -8.59
C LYS A 91 10.14 40.33 -9.60
N GLY A 92 11.14 39.51 -9.24
CA GLY A 92 12.27 39.16 -10.10
C GLY A 92 11.93 38.09 -11.13
N ASN A 93 12.93 37.66 -11.89
CA ASN A 93 12.76 36.62 -12.90
C ASN A 93 12.38 35.27 -12.22
N PRO A 94 11.41 34.51 -12.76
CA PRO A 94 11.07 33.17 -12.28
C PRO A 94 12.22 32.18 -12.12
N THR A 95 13.33 32.38 -12.84
CA THR A 95 14.58 31.60 -12.69
C THR A 95 15.31 31.87 -11.38
N ASP A 96 15.14 33.06 -10.82
CA ASP A 96 15.81 33.53 -9.61
C ASP A 96 14.97 33.29 -8.35
N TRP A 97 13.75 32.78 -8.53
CA TRP A 97 12.88 32.44 -7.41
C TRP A 97 13.50 31.33 -6.57
N PRO A 98 13.25 31.31 -5.25
CA PRO A 98 13.79 30.28 -4.36
C PRO A 98 13.50 28.88 -4.91
N SER A 99 14.56 28.08 -4.99
CA SER A 99 14.51 26.75 -5.61
C SER A 99 13.49 25.85 -4.92
N LEU A 100 12.94 24.88 -5.65
CA LEU A 100 12.30 23.72 -5.03
C LEU A 100 13.36 23.05 -4.16
N VAL A 101 13.33 23.33 -2.85
CA VAL A 101 14.21 22.67 -1.89
C VAL A 101 13.94 21.18 -2.04
N THR A 102 14.99 20.42 -2.38
CA THR A 102 14.94 18.95 -2.34
C THR A 102 14.33 18.57 -1.01
N ALA A 103 13.17 17.91 -1.03
CA ALA A 103 12.42 17.59 0.18
C ALA A 103 13.25 16.71 1.11
N VAL A 104 13.96 17.33 2.06
CA VAL A 104 14.73 16.62 3.08
C VAL A 104 13.75 16.22 4.19
N PRO A 105 13.68 14.92 4.55
CA PRO A 105 12.83 14.47 5.64
C PRO A 105 13.20 15.16 6.96
N THR A 106 12.29 15.96 7.49
CA THR A 106 12.40 16.56 8.82
C THR A 106 12.12 15.53 9.91
N LEU A 107 12.46 15.85 11.16
CA LEU A 107 12.15 14.97 12.29
C LEU A 107 10.63 14.80 12.43
N GLU A 108 9.86 15.88 12.27
CA GLU A 108 8.39 15.84 12.32
C GLU A 108 7.82 15.01 11.17
N SER A 109 8.39 15.12 9.96
CA SER A 109 7.97 14.31 8.82
C SER A 109 8.16 12.80 9.08
N LYS A 110 9.25 12.41 9.74
CA LYS A 110 9.52 11.00 10.08
C LYS A 110 8.52 10.43 11.09
N VAL A 111 8.02 11.24 12.03
CA VAL A 111 7.01 10.80 13.02
C VAL A 111 5.68 10.42 12.34
N GLU A 112 5.33 11.13 11.27
CA GLU A 112 4.11 10.92 10.49
C GLU A 112 4.27 9.93 9.34
N GLN A 113 5.47 9.39 9.13
CA GLN A 113 5.69 8.29 8.21
C GLN A 113 5.00 7.03 8.74
N LYS A 114 4.23 6.34 7.89
CA LYS A 114 3.65 5.04 8.22
C LYS A 114 4.79 4.08 8.56
N LYS A 115 4.81 3.59 9.80
CA LYS A 115 5.66 2.47 10.19
C LYS A 115 5.20 1.25 9.40
N SER A 116 6.06 0.76 8.52
CA SER A 116 5.85 -0.53 7.88
C SER A 116 6.06 -1.61 8.93
N PHE A 117 4.98 -2.14 9.50
CA PHE A 117 5.06 -3.33 10.34
C PHE A 117 5.25 -4.54 9.43
N SER A 118 6.45 -5.08 9.39
CA SER A 118 6.68 -6.45 8.93
C SER A 118 6.13 -7.40 10.00
N VAL A 119 4.93 -7.94 9.79
CA VAL A 119 4.42 -9.02 10.63
C VAL A 119 5.19 -10.28 10.28
N ASN A 120 6.18 -10.63 11.10
CA ASN A 120 6.87 -11.91 11.01
C ASN A 120 6.00 -12.95 11.70
N LEU A 121 5.30 -13.78 10.92
CA LEU A 121 4.54 -14.91 11.45
C LEU A 121 5.50 -16.07 11.73
N LEU A 122 5.75 -16.36 13.01
CA LEU A 122 6.40 -17.60 13.43
C LEU A 122 5.38 -18.73 13.31
N ILE A 123 5.54 -19.58 12.29
CA ILE A 123 4.73 -20.79 12.12
C ILE A 123 5.51 -21.95 12.76
N ASN A 124 4.94 -22.58 13.78
CA ASN A 124 5.48 -23.83 14.31
C ASN A 124 5.20 -24.95 13.29
N THR A 125 6.24 -25.59 12.78
CA THR A 125 6.17 -26.63 11.75
C THR A 125 5.91 -28.04 12.29
N ASP A 126 5.78 -28.20 13.61
CA ASP A 126 5.73 -29.52 14.25
C ASP A 126 4.37 -30.24 14.15
N SER A 127 3.31 -29.57 13.67
CA SER A 127 2.02 -30.23 13.37
C SER A 127 2.00 -30.69 11.91
N LEU A 128 1.76 -31.98 11.67
CA LEU A 128 1.50 -32.63 10.36
C LEU A 128 1.07 -31.63 9.28
N PHE A 129 2.06 -31.10 8.54
CA PHE A 129 1.83 -30.03 7.57
C PHE A 129 1.10 -30.61 6.36
N GLY A 130 -0.23 -30.53 6.37
CA GLY A 130 -1.05 -31.21 5.38
C GLY A 130 -2.45 -30.64 5.26
N ILE A 131 -3.17 -31.11 4.25
CA ILE A 131 -4.54 -30.66 3.95
C ILE A 131 -5.52 -30.90 5.11
N CYS A 132 -5.18 -31.82 6.02
CA CYS A 132 -5.91 -32.13 7.26
C CYS A 132 -5.98 -30.94 8.24
N ASN A 133 -4.96 -30.09 8.31
CA ASN A 133 -4.99 -28.89 9.16
C ASN A 133 -5.83 -27.77 8.55
N LEU A 134 -5.99 -27.78 7.23
CA LEU A 134 -6.72 -26.75 6.49
C LEU A 134 -8.20 -27.08 6.36
N ILE A 135 -8.51 -28.37 6.25
CA ILE A 135 -9.86 -28.89 5.97
C ILE A 135 -10.10 -30.08 6.90
N SER A 136 -11.08 -29.99 7.78
CA SER A 136 -11.45 -31.11 8.66
C SER A 136 -12.31 -32.13 7.90
N LEU A 137 -11.85 -33.40 7.84
CA LEU A 137 -12.56 -34.49 7.18
C LEU A 137 -13.98 -34.72 7.72
N GLU A 138 -14.15 -34.59 9.04
CA GLU A 138 -15.40 -34.83 9.76
C GLU A 138 -16.56 -33.94 9.30
N ARG A 139 -16.24 -32.82 8.63
CA ARG A 139 -17.25 -31.86 8.12
C ARG A 139 -17.90 -32.31 6.80
N PHE A 140 -17.48 -33.44 6.24
CA PHE A 140 -17.91 -33.90 4.93
C PHE A 140 -18.49 -35.31 4.98
N SER A 141 -19.75 -35.44 4.59
CA SER A 141 -20.45 -36.73 4.42
C SER A 141 -20.35 -37.29 3.00
N CYS A 142 -19.68 -36.59 2.08
CA CYS A 142 -19.59 -36.97 0.66
C CYS A 142 -18.18 -36.70 0.12
N LEU A 143 -17.51 -37.76 -0.36
CA LEU A 143 -16.16 -37.67 -0.92
C LEU A 143 -16.10 -36.70 -2.11
N LYS A 144 -17.07 -36.73 -3.03
CA LYS A 144 -17.11 -35.81 -4.18
C LYS A 144 -17.13 -34.36 -3.73
N ARG A 145 -17.87 -34.03 -2.67
CA ARG A 145 -17.93 -32.68 -2.10
C ARG A 145 -16.58 -32.30 -1.48
N LEU A 146 -15.98 -33.20 -0.71
CA LEU A 146 -14.65 -33.00 -0.12
C LEU A 146 -13.62 -32.67 -1.20
N LEU A 147 -13.49 -33.53 -2.22
CA LEU A 147 -12.51 -33.35 -3.30
C LEU A 147 -12.70 -32.02 -4.04
N ARG A 148 -13.95 -31.61 -4.32
CA ARG A 148 -14.25 -30.32 -4.96
C ARG A 148 -13.83 -29.14 -4.09
N VAL A 149 -14.16 -29.16 -2.80
CA VAL A 149 -13.76 -28.08 -1.88
C VAL A 149 -12.24 -28.01 -1.77
N THR A 150 -11.58 -29.16 -1.63
CA THR A 150 -10.12 -29.25 -1.59
C THR A 150 -9.47 -28.70 -2.87
N ALA A 151 -10.01 -29.05 -4.05
CA ALA A 151 -9.53 -28.53 -5.33
C ALA A 151 -9.67 -26.99 -5.43
N TRP A 152 -10.82 -26.45 -5.01
CA TRP A 152 -11.05 -25.00 -4.97
C TRP A 152 -10.06 -24.27 -4.05
N VAL A 153 -9.81 -24.81 -2.85
CA VAL A 153 -8.86 -24.23 -1.90
C VAL A 153 -7.43 -24.27 -2.48
N LYS A 154 -7.02 -25.38 -3.10
CA LYS A 154 -5.72 -25.48 -3.78
C LYS A 154 -5.60 -24.48 -4.94
N ARG A 155 -6.64 -24.32 -5.75
CA ARG A 155 -6.67 -23.32 -6.84
C ARG A 155 -6.55 -21.90 -6.29
N PHE A 156 -7.26 -21.57 -5.22
CA PHE A 156 -7.18 -20.26 -4.57
C PHE A 156 -5.75 -19.95 -4.12
N ILE A 157 -5.09 -20.89 -3.41
CA ILE A 157 -3.70 -20.75 -2.96
C ILE A 157 -2.76 -20.58 -4.16
N SER A 158 -2.95 -21.36 -5.23
CA SER A 158 -2.18 -21.23 -6.47
C SER A 158 -2.32 -19.85 -7.11
N ASN A 159 -3.55 -19.33 -7.18
CA ASN A 159 -3.83 -18.01 -7.74
C ASN A 159 -3.20 -16.88 -6.91
N LEU A 160 -3.18 -16.98 -5.58
CA LEU A 160 -2.46 -16.03 -4.73
C LEU A 160 -0.95 -16.02 -5.03
N LYS A 161 -0.34 -17.21 -5.18
CA LYS A 161 1.08 -17.35 -5.55
C LYS A 161 1.36 -16.77 -6.95
N ARG A 162 0.47 -17.01 -7.91
CA ARG A 162 0.58 -16.47 -9.28
C ARG A 162 0.46 -14.95 -9.31
N LYS A 163 -0.47 -14.37 -8.55
CA LYS A 163 -0.63 -12.92 -8.42
C LYS A 163 0.64 -12.25 -7.88
N LYS A 164 1.29 -12.85 -6.89
CA LYS A 164 2.60 -12.38 -6.37
C LYS A 164 3.69 -12.35 -7.44
N LEU A 165 3.62 -13.26 -8.41
CA LEU A 165 4.55 -13.36 -9.55
C LEU A 165 4.08 -12.55 -10.77
N GLY A 166 3.02 -11.74 -10.67
CA GLY A 166 2.46 -10.98 -11.79
C GLY A 166 1.79 -11.82 -12.88
N LYS A 167 1.49 -13.10 -12.61
CA LYS A 167 0.83 -14.01 -13.56
C LYS A 167 -0.68 -14.00 -13.36
N GLU A 168 -1.44 -14.09 -14.46
CA GLU A 168 -2.90 -14.23 -14.41
C GLU A 168 -3.32 -15.52 -13.68
N GLY A 169 -4.42 -15.44 -12.94
CA GLY A 169 -4.99 -16.58 -12.23
C GLY A 169 -5.80 -17.51 -13.14
N VAL A 170 -6.03 -18.73 -12.67
CA VAL A 170 -6.94 -19.69 -13.33
C VAL A 170 -8.36 -19.43 -12.85
N SER A 171 -9.33 -19.38 -13.77
CA SER A 171 -10.76 -19.17 -13.50
C SER A 171 -11.62 -20.21 -14.22
N GLY A 172 -12.93 -20.24 -13.97
CA GLY A 172 -13.87 -21.18 -14.59
C GLY A 172 -14.10 -22.47 -13.80
N ALA A 173 -14.63 -23.51 -14.46
CA ALA A 173 -14.93 -24.79 -13.81
C ALA A 173 -13.66 -25.52 -13.34
N LEU A 174 -13.81 -26.44 -12.38
CA LEU A 174 -12.70 -27.30 -11.93
C LEU A 174 -12.35 -28.31 -13.01
N GLU A 175 -11.05 -28.46 -13.26
CA GLU A 175 -10.53 -29.49 -14.17
C GLU A 175 -10.43 -30.85 -13.46
N ALA A 176 -10.48 -31.93 -14.25
CA ALA A 176 -10.28 -33.28 -13.73
C ALA A 176 -8.90 -33.48 -13.09
N SER A 177 -7.88 -32.79 -13.60
CA SER A 177 -6.51 -32.75 -13.07
C SER A 177 -6.47 -32.24 -11.63
N GLU A 178 -7.26 -31.22 -11.30
CA GLU A 178 -7.33 -30.62 -9.97
C GLU A 178 -8.05 -31.52 -8.98
N LEU A 179 -9.11 -32.21 -9.42
CA LEU A 179 -9.81 -33.20 -8.60
C LEU A 179 -8.88 -34.39 -8.28
N LYS A 180 -8.14 -34.88 -9.27
CA LYS A 180 -7.13 -35.94 -9.08
C LYS A 180 -6.00 -35.50 -8.14
N SER A 181 -5.57 -34.24 -8.25
CA SER A 181 -4.58 -33.66 -7.34
C SER A 181 -5.11 -33.48 -5.91
N ALA A 182 -6.40 -33.19 -5.75
CA ALA A 182 -7.05 -33.10 -4.45
C ALA A 182 -7.17 -34.49 -3.80
N GLU A 183 -7.55 -35.49 -4.58
CA GLU A 183 -7.63 -36.89 -4.13
C GLU A 183 -6.26 -37.41 -3.70
N LEU A 184 -5.23 -37.23 -4.51
CA LEU A 184 -3.87 -37.64 -4.18
C LEU A 184 -3.38 -36.97 -2.88
N ALA A 185 -3.74 -35.70 -2.65
CA ALA A 185 -3.37 -35.01 -1.41
C ALA A 185 -4.02 -35.64 -0.18
N TRP A 186 -5.28 -36.07 -0.29
CA TRP A 186 -5.98 -36.78 0.78
C TRP A 186 -5.41 -38.18 1.01
N VAL A 187 -5.12 -38.92 -0.06
CA VAL A 187 -4.47 -40.24 0.04
C VAL A 187 -3.15 -40.14 0.79
N LYS A 188 -2.27 -39.20 0.39
CA LYS A 188 -0.99 -38.96 1.07
C LYS A 188 -1.19 -38.57 2.54
N ALA A 189 -2.16 -37.71 2.82
CA ALA A 189 -2.42 -37.28 4.20
C ALA A 189 -2.96 -38.42 5.08
N THR A 190 -3.83 -39.27 4.55
CA THR A 190 -4.32 -40.46 5.26
C THR A 190 -3.20 -41.49 5.46
N GLN A 191 -2.35 -41.71 4.45
CA GLN A 191 -1.18 -42.59 4.57
C GLN A 191 -0.21 -42.12 5.67
N LEU A 192 0.07 -40.82 5.76
CA LEU A 192 0.91 -40.27 6.82
C LEU A 192 0.32 -40.55 8.22
N VAL A 193 -0.99 -40.37 8.40
CA VAL A 193 -1.66 -40.69 9.67
C VAL A 193 -1.61 -42.18 9.98
N LEU A 194 -1.75 -43.04 8.96
CA LEU A 194 -1.71 -44.49 9.12
C LEU A 194 -0.31 -44.99 9.49
N ASN A 195 0.75 -44.42 8.89
CA ASN A 195 2.14 -44.80 9.18
C ASN A 195 2.51 -44.59 10.65
N ASP A 196 1.90 -43.60 11.32
CA ASP A 196 2.11 -43.32 12.75
C ASP A 196 1.31 -44.25 13.69
N GLN A 197 0.38 -45.07 13.18
CA GLN A 197 -0.40 -45.98 14.01
C GLN A 197 0.37 -47.26 14.33
N GLN A 198 0.30 -47.71 15.60
CA GLN A 198 0.99 -48.92 16.09
C GLN A 198 0.69 -50.21 15.28
N GLY A 199 -0.43 -50.26 14.55
CA GLY A 199 -0.84 -51.40 13.72
C GLY A 199 -0.30 -51.40 12.28
N TYR A 200 0.37 -50.34 11.82
CA TYR A 200 0.82 -50.23 10.42
C TYR A 200 1.79 -51.35 10.02
N LYS A 201 2.73 -51.72 10.89
CA LYS A 201 3.67 -52.83 10.66
C LYS A 201 2.97 -54.19 10.46
N GLN A 202 1.78 -54.36 11.03
CA GLN A 202 0.98 -55.58 10.86
C GLN A 202 0.26 -55.57 9.52
N LEU A 203 -0.28 -54.41 9.11
CA LEU A 203 -0.86 -54.21 7.78
C LEU A 203 0.18 -54.35 6.66
N GLU A 204 1.38 -53.82 6.86
CA GLU A 204 2.51 -53.96 5.93
C GLU A 204 2.83 -55.43 5.63
N ARG A 205 2.92 -56.25 6.69
CA ARG A 205 3.15 -57.70 6.58
C ARG A 205 1.97 -58.45 5.98
N GLN A 206 0.74 -58.08 6.31
CA GLN A 206 -0.47 -58.78 5.86
C GLN A 206 -0.78 -58.53 4.38
N TYR A 207 -0.55 -57.32 3.89
CA TYR A 207 -0.89 -56.91 2.53
C TYR A 207 0.31 -56.76 1.60
N GLY A 208 1.53 -57.05 2.07
CA GLY A 208 2.76 -56.94 1.28
C GLY A 208 3.02 -55.51 0.79
N LEU A 209 2.73 -54.52 1.62
CA LEU A 209 2.94 -53.11 1.27
C LEU A 209 4.44 -52.83 1.23
N VAL A 210 4.90 -52.15 0.16
CA VAL A 210 6.29 -51.72 0.03
C VAL A 210 6.28 -50.21 -0.12
N GLU A 211 7.01 -49.51 0.75
CA GLU A 211 7.22 -48.07 0.58
C GLU A 211 8.00 -47.83 -0.71
N LYS A 212 7.36 -47.16 -1.67
CA LYS A 212 8.06 -46.61 -2.83
C LYS A 212 8.80 -45.36 -2.38
N HIS A 213 10.11 -45.45 -2.22
CA HIS A 213 10.97 -44.28 -2.18
C HIS A 213 11.04 -43.69 -3.60
N GLU A 214 10.48 -42.49 -3.78
CA GLU A 214 10.70 -41.62 -4.96
C GLU A 214 11.95 -40.76 -4.75
#